data_AF-A0A848TMU3-F1
#
_entry.id   AF-A0A848TMU3-F1
#
_cell.length_a   1.000
_cell.length_b   1.000
_cell.length_c   1.000
_cell.angle_alpha   90.00
_cell.angle_beta   90.00
_cell.angle_gamma   90.00
#
_symmetry.space_group_name_H-M   'P 1'
#
loop_
_entity.id
_entity.type
_entity.pdbx_description
1 polymer ?
#
loop_
_entity_poly.entity_id
_entity_poly.type
_entity_poly.pdbx_seq_one_letter_code
_entity_poly.pdbx_strand_id
1 'polypeptide(L)'
;AIELVREAGIERVFANTHYLPHKIEPHLQSLGVTTVREETKILDTGGGLRAAMPYLGPGPVITLNPDAAWTGPNPIKGLLSAWTEDMRALLLLVPLSDARTTREDGDFSLEHGQIRRKGEYLYTGAQIIRTSDLHRIPENAFSLNRYWDLLAADGPIHGIIHRGGWCDIGTPAGLADAEAMLKDV
;
A
#
# COMPACT_ATOMS: atom_id res chain seq x y z
N ALA A 1 -1.36 -6.90 -9.02
CA ALA A 1 -1.90 -5.64 -8.48
C ALA A 1 -3.13 -5.12 -9.23
N ILE A 2 -3.05 -4.79 -10.53
CA ILE A 2 -4.19 -4.20 -11.28
C ILE A 2 -5.44 -5.09 -11.29
N GLU A 3 -5.30 -6.41 -11.39
CA GLU A 3 -6.43 -7.34 -11.30
C GLU A 3 -7.14 -7.25 -9.94
N LEU A 4 -6.39 -7.19 -8.83
CA LEU A 4 -6.97 -7.00 -7.49
C LEU A 4 -7.81 -5.73 -7.40
N VAL A 5 -7.32 -4.63 -8.00
CA VAL A 5 -8.00 -3.34 -8.06
C VAL A 5 -9.31 -3.44 -8.85
N ARG A 6 -9.28 -4.10 -10.01
CA ARG A 6 -10.46 -4.31 -10.86
C ARG A 6 -11.51 -5.19 -10.18
N GLU A 7 -11.09 -6.31 -9.59
CA GLU A 7 -11.98 -7.21 -8.85
C GLU A 7 -12.66 -6.54 -7.66
N ALA A 8 -12.00 -5.56 -7.05
CA ALA A 8 -12.55 -4.74 -5.97
C ALA A 8 -13.48 -3.61 -6.46
N GLY A 9 -13.66 -3.46 -7.77
CA GLY A 9 -14.54 -2.45 -8.36
C GLY A 9 -13.99 -1.02 -8.31
N ILE A 10 -12.67 -0.86 -8.20
CA ILE A 10 -12.03 0.46 -8.18
C ILE A 10 -11.75 0.93 -9.61
N GLU A 11 -12.35 2.05 -10.01
CA GLU A 11 -12.28 2.56 -11.38
C GLU A 11 -11.13 3.54 -11.61
N ARG A 12 -10.83 4.39 -10.62
CA ARG A 12 -9.81 5.44 -10.73
C ARG A 12 -8.49 4.93 -10.20
N VAL A 13 -7.58 4.62 -11.11
CA VAL A 13 -6.28 4.02 -10.80
C VAL A 13 -5.16 4.93 -11.27
N PHE A 14 -4.20 5.15 -10.39
CA PHE A 14 -3.01 5.96 -10.63
C PHE A 14 -1.76 5.13 -10.34
N ALA A 15 -0.71 5.33 -11.13
CA ALA A 15 0.62 4.77 -10.86
C ALA A 15 1.70 5.83 -11.14
N ASN A 16 2.58 6.06 -10.16
CA ASN A 16 3.81 6.81 -10.41
C ASN A 16 4.83 5.91 -11.10
N THR A 17 5.65 6.48 -11.98
CA THR A 17 6.71 5.77 -12.72
C THR A 17 8.01 6.54 -12.63
N HIS A 18 9.14 5.84 -12.50
CA HIS A 18 10.47 6.48 -12.49
C HIS A 18 11.50 5.66 -13.27
N TYR A 19 11.80 4.44 -12.83
CA TYR A 19 12.76 3.57 -13.48
C TYR A 19 12.15 2.87 -14.69
N LEU A 20 12.81 2.95 -15.85
CA LEU A 20 12.38 2.38 -17.13
C LEU A 20 10.89 2.64 -17.47
N PRO A 21 10.42 3.90 -17.40
CA PRO A 21 9.00 4.22 -17.51
C PRO A 21 8.44 3.85 -18.88
N HIS A 22 9.25 3.97 -19.94
CA HIS A 22 8.92 3.57 -21.31
C HIS A 22 8.56 2.09 -21.46
N LYS A 23 8.96 1.22 -20.53
CA LYS A 23 8.58 -0.21 -20.55
C LYS A 23 7.24 -0.48 -19.86
N ILE A 24 6.87 0.33 -18.87
CA ILE A 24 5.75 0.05 -17.97
C ILE A 24 4.53 0.89 -18.34
N GLU A 25 4.72 2.17 -18.67
CA GLU A 25 3.63 3.11 -18.93
C GLU A 25 2.70 2.65 -20.06
N PRO A 26 3.18 2.19 -21.25
CA PRO A 26 2.27 1.78 -22.31
C PRO A 26 1.36 0.63 -21.88
N HIS A 27 1.90 -0.32 -21.11
CA HIS A 27 1.15 -1.44 -20.58
C HIS A 27 0.08 -0.97 -19.58
N LEU A 28 0.46 -0.17 -18.58
CA LEU A 28 -0.48 0.35 -17.58
C LEU A 28 -1.57 1.23 -18.20
N GLN A 29 -1.22 2.09 -19.15
CA GLN A 29 -2.17 2.96 -19.86
C GLN A 29 -3.17 2.14 -20.68
N SER A 30 -2.73 1.05 -21.34
CA SER A 30 -3.63 0.13 -22.04
C SER A 30 -4.65 -0.56 -21.11
N LEU A 31 -4.35 -0.60 -19.81
CA LEU A 31 -5.24 -1.12 -18.77
C LEU A 31 -6.13 -0.03 -18.13
N GLY A 32 -6.05 1.21 -18.60
CA GLY A 32 -6.82 2.35 -18.10
C GLY A 32 -6.21 3.04 -16.87
N VAL A 33 -4.94 2.76 -16.55
CA VAL A 33 -4.25 3.38 -15.42
C VAL A 33 -3.66 4.73 -15.83
N THR A 34 -3.92 5.77 -15.04
CA THR A 34 -3.25 7.06 -15.22
C THR A 34 -1.83 6.97 -14.69
N THR A 35 -0.85 7.23 -15.54
CA THR A 35 0.57 7.18 -15.17
C THR A 35 1.16 8.59 -15.06
N VAL A 36 1.94 8.85 -14.01
CA VAL A 36 2.70 10.10 -13.89
C VAL A 36 4.16 9.78 -13.63
N ARG A 37 5.01 10.36 -14.47
CA ARG A 37 6.44 10.16 -14.43
C ARG A 37 7.11 11.11 -13.45
N GLU A 38 7.88 10.55 -12.53
CA GLU A 38 8.84 11.26 -11.69
C GLU A 38 10.15 11.40 -12.46
N GLU A 39 10.39 12.52 -13.16
CA GLU A 39 11.55 12.59 -14.09
C GLU A 39 12.90 12.82 -13.39
N THR A 40 12.97 13.77 -12.46
CA THR A 40 14.24 14.24 -11.88
C THR A 40 14.38 13.98 -10.39
N LYS A 41 13.28 13.83 -9.67
CA LYS A 41 13.26 13.62 -8.22
C LYS A 41 12.34 12.46 -7.91
N ILE A 42 12.88 11.47 -7.20
CA ILE A 42 12.10 10.41 -6.58
C ILE A 42 11.36 11.02 -5.40
N LEU A 43 10.03 10.97 -5.43
CA LEU A 43 9.18 11.61 -4.42
C LEU A 43 9.00 10.74 -3.16
N ASP A 44 9.47 9.50 -3.19
CA ASP A 44 9.15 8.46 -2.20
C ASP A 44 7.62 8.21 -2.16
N THR A 45 7.19 7.22 -1.39
CA THR A 45 5.80 6.75 -1.28
C THR A 45 4.81 7.84 -0.87
N GLY A 46 5.14 8.69 0.10
CA GLY A 46 4.28 9.76 0.57
C GLY A 46 4.21 10.94 -0.40
N GLY A 47 5.34 11.31 -1.00
CA GLY A 47 5.37 12.35 -2.04
C GLY A 47 4.63 11.92 -3.31
N GLY A 48 4.78 10.66 -3.72
CA GLY A 48 4.03 10.06 -4.83
C GLY A 48 2.52 10.06 -4.58
N LEU A 49 2.08 9.72 -3.37
CA LEU A 49 0.68 9.84 -2.96
C LEU A 49 0.15 11.27 -3.11
N ARG A 50 0.93 12.27 -2.66
CA ARG A 50 0.55 13.69 -2.82
C ARG A 50 0.45 14.07 -4.30
N ALA A 51 1.39 13.63 -5.13
CA ALA A 51 1.39 13.91 -6.57
C ALA A 51 0.19 13.26 -7.29
N ALA A 52 -0.38 12.17 -6.76
CA ALA A 52 -1.56 11.52 -7.30
C ALA A 52 -2.88 12.27 -7.03
N MET A 53 -2.91 13.15 -6.02
CA MET A 53 -4.16 13.77 -5.54
C MET A 53 -4.99 14.50 -6.61
N PRO A 54 -4.40 15.27 -7.55
CA PRO A 54 -5.17 15.90 -8.63
C PRO A 54 -5.96 14.91 -9.51
N TYR A 55 -5.52 13.65 -9.58
CA TYR A 55 -6.13 12.60 -10.41
C TYR A 55 -7.13 11.74 -9.64
N LEU A 56 -6.93 11.57 -8.33
CA LEU A 56 -7.77 10.72 -7.47
C LEU A 56 -8.99 11.47 -6.91
N GLY A 57 -8.97 12.80 -6.88
CA GLY A 57 -10.05 13.62 -6.33
C GLY A 57 -10.11 13.59 -4.79
N PRO A 58 -11.18 14.13 -4.19
CA PRO A 58 -11.28 14.25 -2.74
C PRO A 58 -11.64 12.91 -2.08
N GLY A 59 -11.21 12.74 -0.83
CA GLY A 59 -11.58 11.62 0.04
C GLY A 59 -10.42 10.67 0.38
N PRO A 60 -10.71 9.60 1.13
CA PRO A 60 -9.76 8.53 1.39
C PRO A 60 -9.34 7.85 0.08
N VAL A 61 -8.11 7.35 0.05
CA VAL A 61 -7.55 6.65 -1.10
C VAL A 61 -7.02 5.29 -0.68
N ILE A 62 -7.07 4.33 -1.60
CA ILE A 62 -6.41 3.04 -1.44
C ILE A 62 -5.02 3.14 -2.05
N THR A 63 -4.00 2.71 -1.31
CA THR A 63 -2.64 2.57 -1.84
C THR A 63 -2.22 1.11 -1.82
N LEU A 64 -1.51 0.69 -2.86
CA LEU A 64 -0.92 -0.65 -2.98
C LEU A 64 0.55 -0.52 -3.34
N ASN A 65 1.42 -1.26 -2.65
CA ASN A 65 2.78 -1.51 -3.10
C ASN A 65 2.74 -2.58 -4.22
N PRO A 66 3.17 -2.27 -5.46
CA PRO A 66 3.17 -3.24 -6.55
C PRO A 66 4.19 -4.38 -6.35
N ASP A 67 5.17 -4.21 -5.46
CA ASP A 67 6.21 -5.20 -5.16
C ASP A 67 5.78 -6.20 -4.08
N ALA A 68 4.48 -6.28 -3.77
CA ALA A 68 3.91 -7.28 -2.87
C ALA A 68 2.98 -8.23 -3.63
N ALA A 69 2.98 -9.50 -3.23
CA ALA A 69 2.03 -10.50 -3.68
C ALA A 69 1.13 -10.95 -2.53
N TRP A 70 -0.15 -11.15 -2.83
CA TRP A 70 -1.16 -11.67 -1.91
C TRP A 70 -1.84 -12.89 -2.53
N THR A 71 -2.20 -13.85 -1.69
CA THR A 71 -3.12 -14.95 -2.03
C THR A 71 -4.32 -14.97 -1.09
N GLY A 72 -5.32 -15.78 -1.42
CA GLY A 72 -6.55 -15.87 -0.64
C GLY A 72 -7.50 -14.70 -0.91
N PRO A 73 -8.18 -14.14 0.11
CA PRO A 73 -9.14 -13.05 -0.08
C PRO A 73 -8.50 -11.82 -0.72
N ASN A 74 -9.25 -11.08 -1.54
CA ASN A 74 -8.76 -9.85 -2.14
C ASN A 74 -8.46 -8.80 -1.05
N PRO A 75 -7.22 -8.27 -0.95
CA PRO A 75 -6.79 -7.39 0.14
C PRO A 75 -7.57 -6.07 0.18
N ILE A 76 -7.95 -5.54 -0.98
CA ILE A 76 -8.70 -4.29 -1.09
C ILE A 76 -10.13 -4.48 -0.58
N LYS A 77 -10.77 -5.61 -0.92
CA LYS A 77 -12.11 -5.92 -0.40
C LYS A 77 -12.11 -6.06 1.13
N GLY A 78 -11.07 -6.68 1.68
CA GLY A 78 -10.87 -6.76 3.14
C GLY A 78 -10.82 -5.37 3.78
N LEU A 79 -9.99 -4.48 3.24
CA LEU A 79 -9.88 -3.09 3.70
C LEU A 79 -11.22 -2.33 3.58
N LEU A 80 -11.87 -2.39 2.41
CA LEU A 80 -13.16 -1.74 2.18
C LEU A 80 -14.25 -2.20 3.16
N SER A 81 -14.26 -3.49 3.50
CA SER A 81 -15.25 -4.04 4.43
C SER A 81 -15.07 -3.60 5.88
N ALA A 82 -13.84 -3.25 6.27
CA ALA A 82 -13.48 -2.87 7.63
C ALA A 82 -13.34 -1.36 7.83
N TRP A 83 -13.29 -0.58 6.75
CA TRP A 83 -13.17 0.87 6.81
C TRP A 83 -14.43 1.52 7.39
N THR A 84 -14.23 2.48 8.30
CA THR A 84 -15.28 3.36 8.82
C THR A 84 -14.89 4.82 8.65
N GLU A 85 -15.88 5.71 8.54
CA GLU A 85 -15.62 7.13 8.25
C GLU A 85 -14.86 7.88 9.36
N ASP A 86 -14.80 7.38 10.59
CA ASP A 86 -13.99 7.97 11.65
C ASP A 86 -12.49 7.61 11.56
N MET A 87 -12.12 6.63 10.74
CA MET A 87 -10.73 6.22 10.56
C MET A 87 -9.93 7.24 9.77
N ARG A 88 -8.67 7.45 10.18
CA ARG A 88 -7.67 8.25 9.45
C ARG A 88 -6.85 7.40 8.49
N ALA A 89 -6.52 6.18 8.93
CA ALA A 89 -5.84 5.18 8.12
C ALA A 89 -6.20 3.79 8.65
N LEU A 90 -6.28 2.84 7.73
CA LEU A 90 -6.50 1.42 7.98
C LEU A 90 -5.49 0.62 7.16
N LEU A 91 -4.55 -0.03 7.84
CA LEU A 91 -3.48 -0.80 7.21
C LEU A 91 -3.82 -2.29 7.21
N LEU A 92 -3.52 -2.96 6.10
CA LEU A 92 -3.58 -4.41 6.03
C LEU A 92 -2.24 -4.99 6.48
N LEU A 93 -2.30 -5.88 7.47
CA LEU A 93 -1.14 -6.46 8.12
C LEU A 93 -1.07 -7.97 7.93
N VAL A 94 0.11 -8.55 8.11
CA VAL A 94 0.33 -10.00 8.22
C VAL A 94 1.25 -10.28 9.40
N PRO A 95 1.07 -11.37 10.17
CA PRO A 95 2.07 -11.78 11.15
C PRO A 95 3.41 -12.03 10.48
N LEU A 96 4.50 -11.56 11.08
CA LEU A 96 5.85 -11.78 10.56
C LEU A 96 6.16 -13.28 10.39
N SER A 97 5.64 -14.12 11.30
CA SER A 97 5.78 -15.59 11.24
C SER A 97 5.19 -16.23 9.99
N ASP A 98 4.23 -15.55 9.36
CA ASP A 98 3.45 -16.09 8.23
C ASP A 98 3.88 -15.44 6.90
N ALA A 99 4.78 -14.45 6.95
CA ALA A 99 5.23 -13.68 5.81
C ALA A 99 6.41 -14.35 5.10
N ARG A 100 6.37 -14.39 3.76
CA ARG A 100 7.53 -14.75 2.94
C ARG A 100 8.36 -13.49 2.69
N THR A 101 9.36 -13.26 3.53
CA THR A 101 10.17 -12.05 3.50
C THR A 101 11.55 -12.29 4.10
N THR A 102 12.52 -11.43 3.78
CA THR A 102 13.85 -11.40 4.39
C THR A 102 13.91 -10.53 5.64
N ARG A 103 12.79 -9.95 6.07
CA ARG A 103 12.73 -9.08 7.24
C ARG A 103 12.78 -9.87 8.54
N GLU A 104 13.52 -9.34 9.51
CA GLU A 104 13.68 -9.95 10.84
C GLU A 104 12.77 -9.31 11.90
N ASP A 105 12.28 -8.10 11.64
CA ASP A 105 11.43 -7.33 12.56
C ASP A 105 10.11 -6.94 11.90
N GLY A 106 9.03 -6.95 12.70
CA GLY A 106 7.73 -6.42 12.29
C GLY A 106 7.65 -4.90 12.41
N ASP A 107 6.68 -4.33 11.71
CA ASP A 107 6.44 -2.88 11.65
C ASP A 107 5.53 -2.39 12.78
N PHE A 108 4.58 -3.22 13.19
CA PHE A 108 3.49 -2.83 14.07
C PHE A 108 3.13 -3.90 15.10
N SER A 109 2.61 -3.46 16.23
CA SER A 109 1.78 -4.24 17.15
C SER A 109 0.31 -3.89 16.89
N LEU A 110 -0.59 -4.84 17.14
CA LEU A 110 -2.03 -4.69 16.92
C LEU A 110 -2.79 -5.05 18.19
N GLU A 111 -3.59 -4.12 18.70
CA GLU A 111 -4.42 -4.32 19.88
C GLU A 111 -5.80 -3.68 19.65
N HIS A 112 -6.88 -4.45 19.79
CA HIS A 112 -8.26 -3.99 19.59
C HIS A 112 -8.50 -3.22 18.26
N GLY A 113 -7.84 -3.65 17.18
CA GLY A 113 -7.94 -3.02 15.86
C GLY A 113 -7.09 -1.76 15.68
N GLN A 114 -6.33 -1.34 16.70
CA GLN A 114 -5.44 -0.18 16.66
C GLN A 114 -3.97 -0.63 16.57
N ILE A 115 -3.19 0.08 15.76
CA ILE A 115 -1.78 -0.24 15.56
C ILE A 115 -0.85 0.73 16.26
N ARG A 116 0.28 0.22 16.73
CA ARG A 116 1.41 1.01 17.25
C ARG A 116 2.68 0.58 16.56
N ARG A 117 3.63 1.50 16.40
CA ARG A 117 4.94 1.21 15.81
C ARG A 117 5.67 0.12 16.59
N LYS A 118 6.41 -0.70 15.84
CA LYS A 118 7.15 -1.88 16.29
C LYS A 118 6.21 -2.97 16.82
N GLY A 119 6.55 -4.21 16.50
CA GLY A 119 5.81 -5.39 16.94
C GLY A 119 6.03 -6.54 15.97
N GLU A 120 5.11 -7.49 15.97
CA GLU A 120 5.21 -8.75 15.25
C GLU A 120 4.44 -8.78 13.92
N TYR A 121 3.85 -7.65 13.50
CA TYR A 121 3.07 -7.56 12.27
C TYR A 121 3.76 -6.70 11.23
N LEU A 122 3.76 -7.15 9.99
CA LEU A 122 4.26 -6.41 8.83
C LEU A 122 3.14 -5.69 8.10
N TYR A 123 3.44 -4.49 7.61
CA TYR A 123 2.57 -3.82 6.65
C TYR A 123 2.67 -4.51 5.30
N THR A 124 1.53 -4.95 4.78
CA THR A 124 1.50 -5.74 3.54
C THR A 124 1.71 -4.91 2.27
N GLY A 125 1.75 -3.58 2.38
CA GLY A 125 1.73 -2.69 1.22
C GLY A 125 0.34 -2.22 0.82
N ALA A 126 -0.74 -2.67 1.48
CA ALA A 126 -2.12 -2.27 1.20
C ALA A 126 -2.77 -1.50 2.36
N GLN A 127 -3.41 -0.36 2.08
CA GLN A 127 -4.17 0.41 3.08
C GLN A 127 -5.27 1.27 2.45
N ILE A 128 -6.16 1.77 3.29
CA ILE A 128 -6.97 2.97 3.02
C ILE A 128 -6.46 4.11 3.91
N ILE A 129 -6.28 5.30 3.33
CA ILE A 129 -5.73 6.46 4.05
C ILE A 129 -6.45 7.75 3.67
N ARG A 130 -6.80 8.58 4.67
CA ARG A 130 -7.26 9.94 4.44
C ARG A 130 -6.11 10.81 3.98
N THR A 131 -6.40 11.74 3.09
CA THR A 131 -5.40 12.59 2.44
C THR A 131 -5.54 14.07 2.81
N SER A 132 -6.56 14.41 3.60
CA SER A 132 -6.87 15.77 4.05
C SER A 132 -5.68 16.45 4.72
N ASP A 133 -4.87 15.69 5.45
CA ASP A 133 -3.76 16.19 6.25
C ASP A 133 -2.41 16.18 5.54
N LEU A 134 -2.34 15.71 4.29
CA LEU A 134 -1.06 15.66 3.54
C LEU A 134 -0.40 17.02 3.41
N HIS A 135 -1.18 18.11 3.39
CA HIS A 135 -0.69 19.49 3.29
C HIS A 135 0.14 19.93 4.52
N ARG A 136 0.05 19.23 5.65
CA ARG A 136 0.81 19.53 6.88
C ARG A 136 2.27 19.10 6.80
N ILE A 137 2.63 18.25 5.83
CA ILE A 137 4.02 17.85 5.57
C ILE A 137 4.62 18.84 4.57
N PRO A 138 5.60 19.68 4.95
CA PRO A 138 6.15 20.70 4.05
C PRO A 138 7.01 20.12 2.93
N GLU A 139 7.61 18.94 3.14
CA GLU A 139 8.45 18.30 2.15
C GLU A 139 7.64 17.77 0.96
N ASN A 140 8.19 17.88 -0.26
CA ASN A 140 7.58 17.28 -1.45
C ASN A 140 7.95 15.80 -1.63
N ALA A 141 9.12 15.40 -1.13
CA ALA A 141 9.58 14.01 -1.13
C ALA A 141 9.65 13.52 0.32
N PHE A 142 8.86 12.51 0.66
CA PHE A 142 8.78 11.98 2.02
C PHE A 142 8.20 10.57 2.04
N SER A 143 8.66 9.77 3.00
CA SER A 143 8.11 8.44 3.27
C SER A 143 6.72 8.54 3.86
N LEU A 144 5.86 7.61 3.48
CA LEU A 144 4.53 7.43 4.08
C LEU A 144 4.58 7.19 5.59
N ASN A 145 5.71 6.70 6.13
CA ASN A 145 5.94 6.60 7.56
C ASN A 145 5.78 7.95 8.29
N ARG A 146 6.30 9.04 7.71
CA ARG A 146 6.15 10.40 8.27
C ARG A 146 4.68 10.80 8.33
N TYR A 147 3.89 10.37 7.36
CA TYR A 147 2.46 10.68 7.33
C TYR A 147 1.67 9.85 8.34
N TRP A 148 2.00 8.56 8.51
CA TRP A 148 1.43 7.77 9.59
C TRP A 148 1.79 8.35 10.96
N ASP A 149 3.03 8.78 11.19
CA ASP A 149 3.40 9.38 12.48
C ASP A 149 2.61 10.68 12.76
N LEU A 150 2.35 11.47 11.71
CA LEU A 150 1.50 12.66 11.78
C LEU A 150 0.04 12.29 12.12
N LEU A 151 -0.55 11.31 11.42
CA LEU A 151 -1.93 10.87 11.69
C LEU A 151 -2.07 10.26 13.10
N ALA A 152 -1.06 9.50 13.54
CA ALA A 152 -1.01 8.87 14.85
C ALA A 152 -0.95 9.88 16.01
N ALA A 153 -0.38 11.07 15.77
CA ALA A 153 -0.37 12.15 16.75
C ALA A 153 -1.78 12.72 17.02
N ASP A 154 -2.69 12.60 16.05
CA ASP A 154 -4.06 13.14 16.14
C ASP A 154 -5.12 12.08 16.46
N GLY A 155 -4.73 10.82 16.65
CA GLY A 155 -5.62 9.72 16.97
C GLY A 155 -5.08 8.36 16.54
N PRO A 156 -5.78 7.27 16.89
CA PRO A 156 -5.34 5.93 16.55
C PRO A 156 -5.34 5.70 15.03
N ILE A 157 -4.33 4.96 14.56
CA ILE A 157 -4.34 4.31 13.27
C ILE A 157 -4.85 2.88 13.47
N HIS A 158 -5.60 2.38 12.51
CA HIS A 158 -6.22 1.06 12.59
C HIS A 158 -5.49 0.04 11.71
N GLY A 159 -5.64 -1.22 12.06
CA GLY A 159 -5.13 -2.33 11.26
C GLY A 159 -6.03 -3.55 11.29
N ILE A 160 -6.01 -4.30 10.20
CA ILE A 160 -6.65 -5.62 10.09
C ILE A 160 -5.65 -6.65 9.59
N ILE A 161 -5.87 -7.91 9.95
CA ILE A 161 -5.02 -9.02 9.53
C ILE A 161 -5.53 -9.61 8.21
N HIS A 162 -4.64 -9.67 7.22
CA HIS A 162 -4.85 -10.41 5.98
C HIS A 162 -4.96 -11.91 6.28
N ARG A 163 -5.97 -12.57 5.72
CA ARG A 163 -6.26 -13.99 5.94
C ARG A 163 -5.88 -14.83 4.72
N GLY A 164 -4.66 -14.64 4.25
CA GLY A 164 -4.08 -15.36 3.12
C GLY A 164 -2.56 -15.23 3.11
N GLY A 165 -1.91 -15.75 2.07
CA GLY A 165 -0.46 -15.64 1.93
C GLY A 165 -0.04 -14.23 1.54
N TRP A 166 1.18 -13.86 1.96
CA TRP A 166 1.82 -12.60 1.59
C TRP A 166 3.31 -12.80 1.35
N CYS A 167 3.84 -12.15 0.31
CA CYS A 167 5.25 -12.19 -0.06
C CYS A 167 5.73 -10.81 -0.48
N ASP A 168 6.92 -10.45 0.01
CA ASP A 168 7.66 -9.25 -0.41
C ASP A 168 8.56 -9.58 -1.60
N ILE A 169 8.35 -8.91 -2.74
CA ILE A 169 9.07 -9.13 -3.99
C ILE A 169 10.13 -8.04 -4.15
N GLY A 170 11.01 -7.93 -3.15
CA GLY A 170 12.14 -7.00 -3.18
C GLY A 170 13.46 -7.62 -3.68
N THR A 171 13.53 -8.95 -3.79
CA THR A 171 14.76 -9.69 -4.11
C THR A 171 14.51 -10.82 -5.11
N PRO A 172 15.53 -11.32 -5.82
CA PRO A 172 15.38 -12.50 -6.68
C PRO A 172 14.85 -13.74 -5.93
N ALA A 173 15.21 -13.91 -4.65
CA ALA A 173 14.66 -14.97 -3.81
C ALA A 173 13.16 -14.75 -3.53
N GLY A 174 12.77 -13.53 -3.17
CA GLY A 174 11.37 -13.16 -2.96
C GLY A 174 10.50 -13.34 -4.22
N LEU A 175 11.07 -13.14 -5.41
CA LEU A 175 10.37 -13.45 -6.66
C LEU A 175 10.07 -14.94 -6.80
N ALA A 176 11.05 -15.81 -6.54
CA ALA A 176 10.84 -17.26 -6.60
C ALA A 176 9.82 -17.73 -5.56
N ASP A 177 9.85 -17.16 -4.36
CA ASP A 177 8.87 -17.44 -3.30
C ASP A 177 7.46 -17.01 -3.69
N ALA A 178 7.32 -15.84 -4.31
CA ALA A 178 6.04 -15.35 -4.82
C ALA A 178 5.49 -16.23 -5.94
N GLU A 179 6.34 -16.65 -6.90
CA GLU A 179 5.93 -17.55 -7.97
C GLU A 179 5.46 -18.91 -7.45
N ALA A 180 6.13 -19.46 -6.44
CA ALA A 180 5.69 -20.70 -5.78
C ALA A 180 4.35 -20.48 -5.08
N MET A 181 4.24 -19.42 -4.27
CA MET A 181 3.02 -19.07 -3.54
C MET A 181 1.80 -18.88 -4.44
N LEU A 182 1.97 -18.28 -5.62
CA LEU A 182 0.87 -18.03 -6.56
C LEU A 182 0.41 -19.28 -7.33
N LYS A 183 1.23 -20.34 -7.39
CA LYS A 183 0.87 -21.61 -8.05
C LYS A 183 0.02 -22.53 -7.17
N ASP A 184 0.07 -22.33 -5.86
CA ASP A 184 -0.60 -23.18 -4.86
C ASP A 184 -2.06 -22.77 -4.60
N VAL A 185 -2.64 -21.88 -5.42
CA VAL A 185 -3.97 -21.25 -5.22
C VAL A 185 -4.93 -21.54 -6.36
#